data_AF-A0A6G6YZV4-F1
#
_entry.id   AF-A0A6G6YZV4-F1
#
_cell.length_a   1.000
_cell.length_b   1.000
_cell.length_c   1.000
_cell.angle_alpha   90.00
_cell.angle_beta   90.00
_cell.angle_gamma   90.00
#
_symmetry.space_group_name_H-M   'P 1'
#
loop_
_entity.id
_entity.type
_entity.pdbx_description
1 polymer ?
#
loop_
_entity_poly.entity_id
_entity_poly.type
_entity_poly.pdbx_seq_one_letter_code
_entity_poly.pdbx_strand_id
1 'polypeptide(L)'
;MKRAIIISVILLASCAAARADQVVNEVYRDLIRPHGHPRSAAVSQAALDFCYGQTGDIRGLADSAAFKQCMLGRGYRWQTTKIKGKPAPENGVDWCIAHDMC
;
A
#
# COMPACT_ATOMS: atom_id res chain seq x y z
N MET A 1 15.68 -34.73 -31.80
CA MET A 1 14.58 -34.84 -30.79
C MET A 1 14.93 -34.26 -29.41
N LYS A 2 16.19 -34.20 -28.96
CA LYS A 2 16.56 -33.56 -27.67
C LYS A 2 16.49 -32.01 -27.67
N ARG A 3 16.58 -31.36 -28.83
CA ARG A 3 16.59 -29.89 -28.96
C ARG A 3 15.21 -29.24 -28.87
N ALA A 4 14.14 -29.98 -29.17
CA ALA A 4 12.78 -29.45 -29.12
C ALA A 4 12.21 -29.34 -27.70
N ILE A 5 12.79 -30.06 -26.73
CA ILE A 5 12.33 -30.09 -25.34
C ILE A 5 12.79 -28.84 -24.57
N ILE A 6 13.90 -28.22 -25.00
CA ILE A 6 14.50 -27.09 -24.29
C ILE A 6 13.70 -25.80 -24.52
N ILE A 7 13.06 -25.66 -25.68
CA ILE A 7 12.35 -24.43 -26.08
C ILE A 7 11.02 -24.28 -25.30
N SER A 8 10.38 -25.38 -24.94
CA SER A 8 9.10 -25.37 -24.22
C SER A 8 9.21 -24.93 -22.77
N VAL A 9 10.38 -25.06 -22.14
CA VAL A 9 10.57 -24.67 -20.72
C VAL A 9 10.71 -23.14 -20.58
N ILE A 10 11.24 -22.45 -21.59
CA ILE A 10 11.48 -21.00 -21.54
C ILE A 10 10.16 -20.22 -21.71
N LEU A 11 9.22 -20.73 -22.51
CA LEU A 11 7.93 -20.07 -22.76
C LEU A 11 6.94 -20.14 -21.59
N LEU A 12 7.14 -21.02 -20.61
CA LEU A 12 6.31 -21.06 -19.39
C LEU A 12 6.82 -20.13 -18.27
N ALA A 13 8.02 -19.55 -18.41
CA ALA A 13 8.61 -18.70 -17.38
C ALA A 13 8.21 -17.21 -17.48
N SER A 14 7.52 -16.80 -18.55
CA SER A 14 7.28 -15.38 -18.87
C SER A 14 5.94 -14.79 -18.39
N CYS A 15 5.14 -15.52 -17.60
CA CYS A 15 3.83 -15.04 -17.13
C CYS A 15 3.78 -14.71 -15.62
N ALA A 16 4.88 -14.25 -15.02
CA ALA A 16 4.85 -13.60 -13.71
C ALA A 16 4.96 -12.09 -13.87
N ALA A 17 3.88 -11.45 -14.33
CA ALA A 17 3.75 -10.00 -14.22
C ALA A 17 3.71 -9.65 -12.73
N ALA A 18 4.86 -9.32 -12.17
CA ALA A 18 4.97 -8.75 -10.83
C ALA A 18 4.25 -7.40 -10.85
N ARG A 19 2.97 -7.40 -10.46
CA ARG A 19 2.26 -6.15 -10.17
C ARG A 19 2.99 -5.53 -9.00
N ALA A 20 3.67 -4.40 -9.25
CA ALA A 20 4.24 -3.61 -8.19
C ALA A 20 3.09 -3.14 -7.29
N ASP A 21 2.91 -3.76 -6.13
CA ASP A 21 1.91 -3.39 -5.15
C ASP A 21 2.20 -1.96 -4.67
N GLN A 22 1.41 -1.00 -5.18
CA GLN A 22 1.42 0.35 -4.67
C GLN A 22 0.67 0.36 -3.34
N VAL A 23 1.38 0.56 -2.24
CA VAL A 23 0.76 0.68 -0.92
C VAL A 23 0.33 2.12 -0.71
N VAL A 24 -0.97 2.33 -0.54
CA VAL A 24 -1.53 3.64 -0.20
C VAL A 24 -1.44 3.84 1.31
N ASN A 25 -0.83 4.95 1.73
CA ASN A 25 -0.76 5.38 3.12
C ASN A 25 -1.56 6.66 3.31
N GLU A 26 -2.64 6.59 4.08
CA GLU A 26 -3.50 7.74 4.38
C GLU A 26 -3.02 8.42 5.67
N VAL A 27 -2.83 9.75 5.63
CA VAL A 27 -2.35 10.54 6.76
C VAL A 27 -3.53 11.25 7.42
N TYR A 28 -3.72 10.98 8.72
CA TYR A 28 -4.73 11.61 9.55
C TYR A 28 -4.10 12.43 10.66
N ARG A 29 -4.61 13.65 10.87
CA ARG A 29 -4.27 14.52 12.00
C ARG A 29 -5.30 14.37 13.10
N ASP A 30 -4.83 14.16 14.32
CA ASP A 30 -5.67 14.17 15.51
C ASP A 30 -6.11 15.59 15.87
N LEU A 31 -7.42 15.77 16.06
CA LEU A 31 -8.04 17.05 16.42
C LEU A 31 -8.38 17.16 17.91
N ILE A 32 -8.37 16.04 18.66
CA ILE A 32 -8.86 16.03 20.06
C ILE A 32 -7.80 16.56 21.02
N ARG A 33 -6.52 16.28 20.77
CA ARG A 33 -5.44 16.77 21.62
C ARG A 33 -5.05 18.20 21.25
N PRO A 34 -4.88 19.10 22.24
CA PRO A 34 -4.37 20.43 21.99
C PRO A 34 -2.99 20.35 21.32
N HIS A 35 -2.70 21.33 20.46
CA HIS A 35 -1.48 21.45 19.66
C HIS A 35 -1.22 20.33 18.63
N GLY A 36 -2.23 19.48 18.34
CA GLY A 36 -2.12 18.46 17.30
C GLY A 36 -1.20 17.30 17.66
N HIS A 37 -0.94 17.09 18.95
CA HIS A 37 -0.22 15.90 19.41
C HIS A 37 -1.03 14.63 19.10
N PRO A 38 -0.43 13.61 18.49
CA PRO A 38 -1.14 12.35 18.27
C PRO A 38 -1.52 11.72 19.61
N ARG A 39 -2.69 11.08 19.66
CA ARG A 39 -3.00 10.09 20.71
C ARG A 39 -2.03 8.90 20.61
N SER A 40 -2.06 8.02 21.62
CA SER A 40 -1.23 6.81 21.58
C SER A 40 -1.57 5.98 20.32
N ALA A 41 -0.57 5.27 19.80
CA ALA A 41 -0.74 4.43 18.61
C ALA A 41 -1.90 3.43 18.76
N ALA A 42 -2.13 2.92 19.97
CA ALA A 42 -3.25 2.03 20.28
C ALA A 42 -4.61 2.71 20.06
N VAL A 43 -4.76 3.99 20.42
CA VAL A 43 -6.02 4.71 20.25
C VAL A 43 -6.27 5.08 18.79
N SER A 44 -5.23 5.43 18.04
CA SER A 44 -5.35 5.61 16.58
C SER A 44 -5.69 4.30 15.88
N GLN A 45 -5.06 3.20 16.30
CA GLN A 45 -5.30 1.88 15.72
C GLN A 45 -6.74 1.42 15.98
N ALA A 46 -7.24 1.54 17.21
CA ALA A 46 -8.62 1.20 17.54
C ALA A 46 -9.65 2.03 16.77
N ALA A 47 -9.34 3.29 16.43
CA ALA A 47 -10.21 4.11 15.59
C ALA A 47 -10.23 3.66 14.13
N LEU A 48 -9.06 3.33 13.58
CA LEU A 48 -8.94 2.75 12.24
C LEU A 48 -9.70 1.42 12.15
N ASP A 49 -9.48 0.51 13.09
CA ASP A 49 -10.11 -0.82 13.10
C ASP A 49 -11.64 -0.71 13.18
N PHE A 50 -12.13 0.22 14.01
CA PHE A 50 -13.56 0.51 14.08
C PHE A 50 -14.11 0.99 12.73
N CYS A 51 -13.47 1.98 12.11
CA CYS A 51 -13.95 2.54 10.85
C CYS A 51 -13.84 1.55 9.69
N TYR A 52 -12.79 0.72 9.65
CA TYR A 52 -12.67 -0.35 8.65
C TYR A 52 -13.77 -1.40 8.84
N GLY A 53 -14.06 -1.79 10.09
CA GLY A 53 -15.19 -2.67 10.39
C GLY A 53 -16.55 -2.07 10.04
N GLN A 54 -16.70 -0.75 10.13
CA GLN A 54 -17.96 -0.06 9.84
C GLN A 54 -18.20 0.14 8.33
N THR A 55 -17.17 0.48 7.55
CA THR A 55 -17.33 0.80 6.12
C THR A 55 -17.00 -0.36 5.19
N GLY A 56 -16.25 -1.36 5.66
CA GLY A 56 -15.74 -2.44 4.82
C GLY A 56 -14.59 -2.02 3.92
N ASP A 57 -13.97 -0.85 4.16
CA ASP A 57 -12.78 -0.42 3.41
C ASP A 57 -11.61 -1.39 3.64
N ILE A 58 -10.71 -1.47 2.65
CA ILE A 58 -9.56 -2.37 2.69
C ILE A 58 -8.30 -1.57 3.01
N ARG A 59 -7.57 -2.02 4.03
CA ARG A 59 -6.33 -1.40 4.45
C ARG A 59 -5.27 -1.49 3.35
N GLY A 60 -4.59 -0.37 3.07
CA GLY A 60 -3.56 -0.28 2.04
C GLY A 60 -4.08 0.16 0.66
N LEU A 61 -5.42 0.28 0.50
CA LEU A 61 -6.05 1.01 -0.59
C LEU A 61 -6.38 2.44 -0.15
N ALA A 62 -6.78 3.28 -1.09
CA ALA A 62 -7.26 4.62 -0.77
C ALA A 62 -8.57 4.56 0.03
N ASP A 63 -8.65 5.33 1.12
CA ASP A 63 -9.82 5.34 1.97
C ASP A 63 -10.99 6.08 1.28
N SER A 64 -12.18 5.50 1.38
CA SER A 64 -13.42 6.02 0.84
C SER A 64 -13.88 7.29 1.57
N ALA A 65 -14.83 8.01 0.95
CA ALA A 65 -15.46 9.17 1.59
C ALA A 65 -16.17 8.78 2.91
N ALA A 66 -16.81 7.61 2.97
CA ALA A 66 -17.48 7.12 4.17
C ALA A 66 -16.48 6.87 5.30
N PHE A 67 -15.32 6.26 4.98
CA PHE A 67 -14.26 6.03 5.96
C PHE A 67 -13.69 7.34 6.50
N LYS A 68 -13.42 8.30 5.63
CA LYS A 68 -12.93 9.64 6.01
C LYS A 68 -13.92 10.36 6.93
N GLN A 69 -15.22 10.22 6.69
CA GLN A 69 -16.27 10.75 7.57
C GLN A 69 -16.32 10.04 8.93
N CYS A 70 -16.19 8.71 8.96
CA CYS A 70 -16.08 7.95 10.20
C CYS A 70 -14.88 8.43 11.04
N MET A 71 -13.71 8.55 10.42
CA MET A 71 -12.50 9.04 11.08
C MET A 71 -12.67 10.47 11.60
N LEU A 72 -13.33 11.34 10.83
CA LEU A 72 -13.64 12.71 11.26
C LEU A 72 -14.53 12.73 12.51
N GLY A 73 -15.57 11.89 12.56
CA GLY A 73 -16.41 11.71 13.74
C GLY A 73 -15.65 11.21 14.98
N ARG A 74 -14.54 10.48 14.77
CA ARG A 74 -13.62 10.03 15.83
C ARG A 74 -12.52 11.04 16.18
N GLY A 75 -12.61 12.24 15.62
CA GLY A 75 -11.69 13.36 15.86
C GLY A 75 -10.39 13.27 15.07
N TYR A 76 -10.38 12.56 13.94
CA TYR A 76 -9.24 12.48 13.02
C TYR A 76 -9.58 13.15 11.69
N ARG A 77 -8.83 14.17 11.29
CA ARG A 77 -8.99 14.83 9.99
C ARG A 77 -8.00 14.27 8.98
N TRP A 78 -8.51 13.81 7.86
CA TRP A 78 -7.68 13.44 6.70
C TRP A 78 -6.84 14.64 6.23
N GLN A 79 -5.57 14.40 5.94
CA GLN A 79 -4.65 15.42 5.43
C GLN A 79 -4.20 15.14 4.00
N THR A 80 -3.69 13.94 3.76
CA THR A 80 -3.09 13.60 2.47
C THR A 80 -3.00 12.09 2.30
N THR A 81 -2.98 11.68 1.04
CA THR A 81 -2.72 10.30 0.63
C THR A 81 -1.29 10.22 0.11
N LYS A 82 -0.48 9.33 0.67
CA LYS A 82 0.88 9.05 0.23
C LYS A 82 0.94 7.70 -0.45
N ILE A 83 1.25 7.70 -1.74
CA ILE A 83 1.51 6.46 -2.48
C ILE A 83 2.98 6.11 -2.25
N LYS A 84 3.26 4.97 -1.60
CA LYS A 84 4.62 4.45 -1.53
C LYS A 84 4.82 3.52 -2.73
N GLY A 85 5.67 3.93 -3.67
CA GLY A 85 6.29 3.00 -4.61
C GLY A 85 7.29 2.09 -3.89
N LYS A 86 7.63 0.95 -4.51
CA LYS A 86 8.73 0.11 -4.04
C LYS A 86 10.01 0.96 -3.92
N PRO A 87 10.88 0.79 -2.91
CA PRO A 87 12.20 1.41 -2.92
C PRO A 87 12.91 1.08 -4.25
N ALA A 88 13.68 2.05 -4.75
CA ALA A 88 14.53 1.79 -5.90
C ALA A 88 15.42 0.58 -5.59
N PRO A 89 15.65 -0.29 -6.58
CA PRO A 89 16.55 -1.44 -6.45
C PRO A 89 17.86 -1.07 -5.73
N GLU A 90 18.09 -1.64 -4.55
CA GLU A 90 19.19 -1.23 -3.64
C GLU A 90 20.56 -1.73 -4.12
N ASN A 91 20.55 -2.62 -5.11
CA ASN A 91 21.73 -3.27 -5.68
C ASN A 91 21.53 -3.47 -7.18
N GLY A 92 22.62 -3.35 -7.95
CA GLY A 92 22.61 -3.26 -9.42
C GLY A 92 21.92 -4.41 -10.16
N VAL A 93 21.73 -5.56 -9.51
CA VAL A 93 20.95 -6.69 -10.05
C VAL A 93 19.46 -6.37 -10.22
N ASP A 94 18.88 -5.59 -9.31
CA ASP A 94 17.45 -5.25 -9.41
C ASP A 94 17.21 -4.13 -10.45
N TRP A 95 18.24 -3.35 -10.84
CA TRP A 95 18.16 -2.38 -11.94
C TRP A 95 18.06 -3.07 -13.30
N CYS A 96 18.84 -4.14 -13.50
CA CYS A 96 18.84 -4.91 -14.73
C CYS A 96 17.49 -5.62 -14.99
N ILE A 97 16.80 -6.03 -13.92
CA ILE A 97 15.45 -6.61 -13.98
C ILE A 97 14.38 -5.53 -14.20
N ALA A 98 14.54 -4.33 -13.62
CA ALA A 98 13.57 -3.24 -13.75
C ALA A 98 13.57 -2.55 -15.13
N HIS A 99 14.68 -2.61 -15.87
CA HIS A 99 14.82 -1.95 -17.16
C HIS A 99 14.80 -2.89 -18.39
N ASP A 100 14.54 -4.20 -18.20
CA ASP A 100 14.52 -5.18 -19.30
C ASP A 100 15.80 -5.14 -20.16
N MET A 101 16.94 -4.82 -19.51
CA MET A 101 18.26 -4.70 -20.15
C MET A 101 19.17 -5.89 -19.82
N CYS A 102 18.59 -7.05 -19.49
CA CYS A 102 19.32 -8.32 -19.32
C CYS A 102 19.30 -9.16 -20.60
#